data_AF-A0A090E7B1-F1
#
_entry.id   AF-A0A090E7B1-F1
#
_cell.length_a   1.000
_cell.length_b   1.000
_cell.length_c   1.000
_cell.angle_alpha   90.00
_cell.angle_beta   90.00
_cell.angle_gamma   90.00
#
_symmetry.space_group_name_H-M   'P 1'
#
loop_
_entity.id
_entity.type
_entity.pdbx_description
1 polymer ?
#
loop_
_entity_poly.entity_id
_entity_poly.type
_entity_poly.pdbx_seq_one_letter_code
_entity_poly.pdbx_strand_id
1 'polypeptide(L)' 'MSILSSISRIATEYAATRARYRVERALYQLSLDIRKDIGWPEPGDPSDPEAVSSSRPRVVIAR' A
#
# COMPACT_ATOMS: atom_id res chain seq x y z
N MET A 1 -27.80 -8.22 -9.32
CA MET A 1 -26.34 -7.98 -9.46
C MET A 1 -25.68 -9.31 -9.78
N SER A 2 -24.85 -9.38 -10.82
CA SER A 2 -24.18 -10.64 -11.21
C SER A 2 -22.96 -10.91 -10.33
N ILE A 3 -22.79 -12.17 -9.89
CA ILE A 3 -21.65 -12.64 -9.08
C ILE A 3 -20.32 -12.27 -9.75
N LEU A 4 -20.26 -12.38 -11.07
CA LEU A 4 -19.08 -12.02 -11.87
C LEU A 4 -18.70 -10.54 -11.68
N SER A 5 -19.68 -9.64 -11.63
CA SER A 5 -19.45 -8.22 -11.42
C SER A 5 -18.87 -7.91 -10.03
N SER A 6 -19.24 -8.71 -9.02
CA SER A 6 -18.69 -8.58 -7.67
C SER A 6 -17.23 -9.05 -7.62
N ILE A 7 -16.91 -10.16 -8.30
CA ILE A 7 -15.54 -10.67 -8.42
C ILE A 7 -14.65 -9.67 -9.18
N SER A 8 -15.14 -9.10 -10.29
CA SER A 8 -14.41 -8.09 -11.05
C SER A 8 -14.11 -6.83 -10.23
N ARG A 9 -15.03 -6.42 -9.36
CA ARG A 9 -14.82 -5.29 -8.44
C ARG A 9 -13.70 -5.58 -7.45
N ILE A 10 -13.72 -6.75 -6.82
CA ILE A 10 -12.70 -7.19 -5.85
C ILE A 10 -11.34 -7.34 -6.55
N ALA A 11 -11.30 -7.92 -7.75
CA ALA A 11 -10.07 -8.08 -8.52
C ALA A 11 -9.42 -6.72 -8.85
N THR A 12 -10.22 -5.72 -9.22
CA THR A 12 -9.75 -4.36 -9.50
C THR A 12 -9.17 -3.70 -8.24
N GLU A 13 -9.87 -3.80 -7.11
CA GLU A 13 -9.43 -3.24 -5.84
C GLU A 13 -8.14 -3.92 -5.33
N TYR A 14 -8.07 -5.25 -5.48
CA TYR A 14 -6.88 -6.02 -5.17
C TYR A 14 -5.69 -5.64 -6.06
N ALA A 15 -5.89 -5.49 -7.37
CA ALA A 15 -4.84 -5.09 -8.30
C ALA A 15 -4.29 -3.69 -7.99
N ALA A 16 -5.16 -2.73 -7.67
CA ALA A 16 -4.75 -1.38 -7.27
C ALA A 16 -3.92 -1.40 -5.98
N THR A 17 -4.36 -2.19 -4.99
CA THR A 17 -3.64 -2.35 -3.72
C THR A 17 -2.29 -3.05 -3.93
N ARG A 18 -2.27 -4.12 -4.73
CA ARG A 18 -1.06 -4.88 -5.09
C ARG A 18 -0.05 -4.03 -5.84
N ALA A 19 -0.50 -3.12 -6.70
CA ALA A 19 0.37 -2.20 -7.44
C ALA A 19 1.11 -1.25 -6.48
N ARG A 20 0.41 -0.67 -5.50
CA ARG A 20 1.02 0.19 -4.46
C ARG A 20 2.09 -0.54 -3.67
N TYR A 21 1.75 -1.71 -3.13
CA TYR A 21 2.70 -2.54 -2.39
C TYR A 21 3.94 -2.93 -3.21
N ARG A 22 3.79 -3.19 -4.52
CA ARG A 22 4.93 -3.51 -5.39
C ARG A 22 5.81 -2.30 -5.64
N VAL A 23 5.22 -1.12 -5.84
CA VAL A 23 5.96 0.13 -6.04
C VAL A 23 6.70 0.52 -4.77
N GLU A 24 6.04 0.50 -3.61
CA GLU A 24 6.67 0.74 -2.30
C GLU A 24 7.85 -0.22 -2.10
N ARG A 25 7.67 -1.52 -2.35
CA ARG A 25 8.75 -2.49 -2.22
C ARG A 25 9.90 -2.23 -3.20
N ALA A 26 9.60 -1.83 -4.44
CA ALA A 26 10.61 -1.47 -5.43
C ALA A 26 11.37 -0.19 -5.03
N LEU A 27 10.69 0.78 -4.41
CA LEU A 27 11.30 1.99 -3.87
C LEU A 27 12.17 1.69 -2.64
N TYR A 28 11.74 0.78 -1.77
CA TYR A 28 12.59 0.32 -0.66
C TYR A 28 13.79 -0.52 -1.12
N GLN A 29 13.72 -1.15 -2.29
CA GLN A 29 14.84 -1.85 -2.92
C GLN A 29 15.84 -0.92 -3.61
N LEU A 30 15.50 0.35 -3.79
CA LEU A 30 16.39 1.36 -4.35
C LEU A 30 17.55 1.63 -3.38
N SER A 31 18.71 2.04 -3.93
CA SER A 31 19.85 2.47 -3.11
C SER A 31 19.48 3.69 -2.25
N LEU A 32 20.04 3.75 -1.05
CA LEU A 32 19.75 4.76 -0.04
C LEU A 32 20.01 6.19 -0.55
N ASP A 33 21.02 6.38 -1.40
CA ASP A 33 21.34 7.67 -2.02
C ASP A 33 20.21 8.16 -2.94
N ILE A 34 19.63 7.26 -3.74
CA ILE A 34 18.54 7.60 -4.67
C ILE A 34 17.25 7.89 -3.89
N ARG A 35 17.01 7.19 -2.77
CA ARG A 35 15.84 7.44 -1.91
C ARG A 35 15.89 8.82 -1.25
N LYS A 36 17.08 9.26 -0.84
CA LYS A 36 17.30 10.60 -0.28
C LYS A 36 17.09 11.70 -1.31
N ASP A 37 17.58 11.51 -2.53
CA ASP A 37 17.42 12.50 -3.61
C ASP A 37 15.95 12.76 -3.98
N ILE A 38 15.08 11.76 -3.82
CA ILE A 38 13.64 11.89 -4.09
C ILE A 38 12.80 12.21 -2.84
N GLY A 39 13.44 12.35 -1.67
CA GLY A 39 12.76 12.59 -0.39
C GLY A 39 11.88 11.44 0.09
N TRP A 40 12.21 10.20 -0.28
CA TRP A 40 11.48 9.01 0.17
C TRP A 40 11.82 8.70 1.64
N PRO A 41 10.84 8.34 2.49
CA PRO A 41 11.08 8.09 3.89
C PRO A 41 11.97 6.86 4.12
N GLU A 42 12.83 6.96 5.12
CA GLU A 42 13.73 5.87 5.50
C GLU A 42 12.97 4.85 6.37
N PRO A 43 13.26 3.55 6.24
CA PRO A 43 12.54 2.53 7.00
C PRO A 43 12.74 2.74 8.51
N GLY A 44 11.66 3.14 9.19
CA GLY A 44 11.67 3.45 10.63
C GLY A 44 11.63 4.94 10.97
N ASP A 45 11.47 5.81 9.98
CA ASP A 45 11.17 7.23 10.21
C ASP A 45 9.72 7.37 10.71
N PRO A 46 9.45 8.07 11.82
CA PRO A 46 8.08 8.39 12.25
C PRO A 46 7.27 9.19 11.21
N SER A 47 7.93 9.72 10.18
CA SER A 47 7.33 10.41 9.04
C SER A 47 6.88 9.47 7.91
N ASP A 48 7.11 8.16 8.02
CA ASP A 48 6.62 7.15 7.07
C ASP A 48 5.09 7.31 6.88
N PRO A 49 4.60 7.65 5.68
CA PRO A 49 3.18 7.83 5.42
C PRO A 49 2.39 6.51 5.58
N GLU A 50 3.08 5.37 5.65
CA GLU A 50 2.51 4.06 5.95
C GLU A 50 2.16 3.91 7.44
N ALA A 51 2.93 4.51 8.36
CA ALA A 51 2.58 4.58 9.78
C ALA A 51 1.30 5.41 9.99
N VAL A 52 1.11 6.46 9.17
CA VAL A 52 -0.12 7.27 9.15
C VAL A 52 -1.28 6.53 8.45
N SER A 53 -1.00 5.75 7.39
CA SER A 53 -2.02 4.96 6.66
C SER A 53 -2.45 3.67 7.37
N SER A 54 -1.69 3.20 8.37
CA SER A 54 -2.13 2.13 9.27
C SER A 54 -3.25 2.56 10.22
N SER A 55 -3.66 3.84 10.20
CA SER A 55 -4.95 4.30 10.72
C SER A 55 -6.08 4.05 9.71
N ARG A 56 -6.11 2.86 9.11
CA ARG A 56 -7.32 2.36 8.42
C ARG A 56 -8.11 1.55 9.43
N PRO A 57 -9.44 1.76 9.53
CA PRO A 57 -10.26 1.12 10.54
C PRO A 57 -10.13 -0.38 10.35
N ARG A 58 -9.61 -1.04 11.38
CA ARG A 58 -9.62 -2.50 11.49
C ARG A 58 -11.09 -2.88 11.34
N VAL A 59 -11.47 -3.39 10.16
CA VAL A 59 -12.84 -3.90 9.93
C VAL A 59 -13.01 -5.02 10.93
N VAL A 60 -13.65 -4.69 12.05
CA VAL A 60 -14.13 -5.64 13.05
C VAL A 60 -15.23 -6.40 12.33
N ILE A 61 -14.88 -7.56 11.81
CA ILE A 61 -15.86 -8.55 11.37
C ILE A 61 -16.49 -9.07 12.65
N ALA A 62 -17.58 -8.44 13.08
CA ALA A 62 -18.47 -9.00 14.09
C ALA A 62 -19.13 -10.24 13.49
N ARG A 63 -18.96 -11.37 14.17
CA ARG A 63 -19.58 -12.65 13.86
C ARG A 63 -20.97 -12.73 14.47
#